data_AF-A6URM7-F1
#
_entry.id   AF-A6URM7-F1
#
_cell.length_a   1.000
_cell.length_b   1.000
_cell.length_c   1.000
_cell.angle_alpha   90.00
_cell.angle_beta   90.00
_cell.angle_gamma   90.00
#
_symmetry.space_group_name_H-M   'P 1'
#
loop_
_entity.id
_entity.type
_entity.pdbx_description
1 polymer ?
#
loop_
_entity_poly.entity_id
_entity_poly.type
_entity_poly.pdbx_seq_one_letter_code
_entity_poly.pdbx_strand_id
1 'polypeptide(L)'
;MTLKSKLKSNRGYVFTYEAVAVVIIFVAVFYMGYFTFTHVNLTNQEHKRDIERFEKANLVSDMLFKMHELPSNSYVPDYMNFLKSVSNRYYGLDKIPGTFDPNALNEQQFSYTETWHYDINITNPGTTDLTDFQVFVVLNPSNFNFDFSTDGSGISFWNGNTQLNYWIETWEYNKEARIWIKVNSLPKNSVTTVELRRNQAGSYQSNGENTFIFFDDFENGLSKWTNLRGTWSTPQSSELSFYNGGSGINRVAYVAPNSQGKMSLRSSNPLNVGNNDIYILEGLAKGYAGASTGQADSPDTMIGFYSNAGTTVNNIRCYNSFTGDYQVLSISRNYDQSPIYSSMFTGNNVWYYHKYILGYRNNNNKRCDVSLWEFNNGYMGDPNPNLNTNSNTNSNFLTPNIPNSNVQGNYILIGAAQGTHDEEFWFDNIKVRKYAPNINVDVYEMLEYNAGQNAVDVLKYNFEGIPNILSSNVNLVEIEYNYTVTPNTYVKTRNLYVPVKTWRYSNVKSVTESINSGEILYFAVRRPSTLSNISIKSNTNSNTKFLVNGVPFEIASTTNDKITNFGKVISTNNWEYYEPNEIKLLNATNNANITLTINYDSEATFYVLKLRQYEISCILDMDS
;
A
#
# COMPACT_ATOMS: atom_id res chain seq x y z
N MET A 1 31.41 -101.73 49.86
CA MET A 1 31.48 -100.32 49.44
C MET A 1 31.60 -99.49 50.70
N THR A 2 32.84 -99.25 51.13
CA THR A 2 33.14 -98.57 52.41
C THR A 2 34.48 -97.87 52.23
N LEU A 3 34.46 -96.57 52.00
CA LEU A 3 35.64 -95.71 52.02
C LEU A 3 35.35 -94.52 52.94
N LYS A 4 35.59 -94.73 54.24
CA LYS A 4 35.76 -93.64 55.21
C LYS A 4 37.24 -93.27 55.22
N SER A 5 37.60 -92.15 54.62
CA SER A 5 38.84 -91.44 54.98
C SER A 5 38.48 -90.06 55.50
N LYS A 6 38.84 -89.80 56.76
CA LYS A 6 38.64 -88.52 57.46
C LYS A 6 39.92 -87.71 57.34
N LEU A 7 39.83 -86.45 56.89
CA LEU A 7 40.94 -85.50 56.93
C LEU A 7 41.04 -84.91 58.34
N LYS A 8 42.22 -85.01 58.95
CA LYS A 8 42.50 -84.49 60.30
C LYS A 8 43.35 -83.22 60.18
N SER A 9 42.84 -82.10 60.72
CA SER A 9 43.60 -80.86 60.87
C SER A 9 44.31 -80.82 62.24
N ASN A 10 45.53 -80.29 62.28
CA ASN A 10 46.40 -80.21 63.47
C ASN A 10 45.87 -79.33 64.62
N ARG A 11 44.63 -78.81 64.54
CA ARG A 11 43.93 -78.08 65.62
C ARG A 11 42.56 -78.65 66.01
N GLY A 12 42.28 -79.92 65.71
CA GLY A 12 41.22 -80.68 66.39
C GLY A 12 39.82 -80.68 65.77
N TYR A 13 39.61 -80.07 64.61
CA TYR A 13 38.34 -80.19 63.88
C TYR A 13 38.40 -81.36 62.88
N VAL A 14 37.47 -82.31 63.03
CA VAL A 14 37.30 -83.47 62.13
C VAL A 14 36.20 -83.13 61.12
N PHE A 15 36.56 -82.66 59.93
CA PHE A 15 35.62 -82.53 58.82
C PHE A 15 35.55 -83.87 58.08
N THR A 16 34.34 -84.42 57.91
CA THR A 16 34.15 -85.56 57.00
C THR A 16 34.19 -85.06 55.56
N TYR A 17 34.63 -85.90 54.63
CA TYR A 17 34.63 -85.57 53.19
C TYR A 17 33.21 -85.15 52.71
N GLU A 18 32.18 -85.77 53.30
CA GLU A 18 30.77 -85.40 53.08
C GLU A 18 30.48 -83.95 53.50
N ALA A 19 31.02 -83.47 54.63
CA ALA A 19 30.78 -82.09 55.09
C ALA A 19 31.42 -81.05 54.16
N VAL A 20 32.62 -81.32 53.64
CA VAL A 20 33.28 -80.45 52.66
C VAL A 20 32.53 -80.44 51.33
N ALA A 21 32.06 -81.61 50.88
CA ALA A 21 31.24 -81.71 49.66
C ALA A 21 29.92 -80.94 49.79
N VAL A 22 29.25 -81.01 50.95
CA VAL A 22 28.02 -80.25 51.21
C VAL A 22 28.28 -78.74 51.21
N VAL A 23 29.38 -78.27 51.80
CA VAL A 23 29.74 -76.84 51.79
C VAL A 23 30.03 -76.36 50.36
N ILE A 24 30.76 -77.14 49.56
CA ILE A 24 31.04 -76.80 48.15
C ILE A 24 29.74 -76.76 47.34
N ILE A 25 28.84 -77.72 47.51
CA ILE A 25 27.52 -77.73 46.85
C ILE A 25 26.71 -76.51 47.30
N PHE A 26 26.71 -76.17 48.59
CA PHE A 26 25.98 -75.03 49.12
C PHE A 26 26.49 -73.70 48.56
N VAL A 27 27.82 -73.53 48.50
CA VAL A 27 28.47 -72.36 47.88
C VAL A 27 28.20 -72.31 46.38
N ALA A 28 28.22 -73.45 45.68
CA ALA A 28 27.92 -73.53 44.25
C ALA A 28 26.46 -73.14 43.97
N VAL A 29 25.50 -73.60 44.78
CA VAL A 29 24.09 -73.23 44.66
C VAL A 29 23.88 -71.74 44.95
N PHE A 30 24.52 -71.20 46.00
CA PHE A 30 24.47 -69.76 46.30
C PHE A 30 25.08 -68.92 45.19
N TYR A 31 26.21 -69.34 44.63
CA TYR A 31 26.88 -68.67 43.51
C TYR A 31 26.01 -68.70 42.26
N MET A 32 25.39 -69.85 41.94
CA MET A 32 24.48 -69.99 40.79
C MET A 32 23.24 -69.11 40.95
N GLY A 33 22.67 -69.06 42.16
CA GLY A 33 21.52 -68.19 42.47
C GLY A 33 21.88 -66.71 42.39
N TYR A 34 23.02 -66.30 42.95
CA TYR A 34 23.52 -64.93 42.87
C TYR A 34 23.81 -64.51 41.43
N PHE A 35 24.51 -65.36 40.66
CA PHE A 35 24.81 -65.09 39.25
C PHE A 35 23.52 -64.92 38.43
N THR A 36 22.55 -65.81 38.61
CA THR A 36 21.24 -65.72 37.95
C THR A 36 20.51 -64.42 38.32
N PHE A 37 20.50 -64.06 39.60
CA PHE A 37 19.90 -62.81 40.08
C PHE A 37 20.59 -61.57 39.48
N THR A 38 21.92 -61.53 39.49
CA THR A 38 22.68 -60.42 38.91
C THR A 38 22.47 -60.29 37.41
N HIS A 39 22.45 -61.40 36.67
CA HIS A 39 22.20 -61.39 35.24
C HIS A 39 20.81 -60.85 34.94
N VAL A 40 19.76 -61.34 35.61
CA VAL A 40 18.39 -60.86 35.40
C VAL A 40 18.28 -59.36 35.73
N ASN A 41 18.93 -58.90 36.81
CA ASN A 41 18.89 -57.49 37.18
C ASN A 41 19.63 -56.59 36.17
N LEU A 42 20.80 -57.01 35.69
CA LEU A 42 21.55 -56.32 34.64
C LEU A 42 20.73 -56.27 33.34
N THR A 43 20.16 -57.39 32.90
CA THR A 43 19.28 -57.44 31.72
C THR A 43 18.08 -56.52 31.87
N ASN A 44 17.44 -56.46 33.04
CA ASN A 44 16.33 -55.55 33.30
C ASN A 44 16.76 -54.07 33.27
N GLN A 45 17.95 -53.75 33.78
CA GLN A 45 18.51 -52.39 33.71
C GLN A 45 18.82 -51.98 32.27
N GLU A 46 19.35 -52.89 31.45
CA GLU A 46 19.59 -52.63 30.03
C GLU A 46 18.28 -52.41 29.27
N HIS A 47 17.28 -53.27 29.46
CA HIS A 47 15.94 -53.08 28.87
C HIS A 47 15.33 -51.73 29.27
N LYS A 48 15.45 -51.35 30.54
CA LYS A 48 14.94 -50.05 31.01
C LYS A 48 15.65 -48.89 30.32
N ARG A 49 16.99 -48.94 30.20
CA ARG A 49 17.80 -47.93 29.50
C ARG A 49 17.39 -47.81 28.03
N ASP A 50 17.13 -48.91 27.37
CA ASP A 50 16.73 -48.93 25.96
C ASP A 50 15.32 -48.34 25.75
N ILE A 51 14.39 -48.61 26.67
CA ILE A 51 13.05 -47.99 26.68
C ILE A 51 13.16 -46.47 26.89
N GLU A 52 13.95 -46.02 27.87
CA GLU A 52 14.14 -44.58 28.14
C GLU A 52 14.74 -43.84 26.92
N ARG A 53 15.69 -44.46 26.22
CA ARG A 53 16.26 -43.93 24.96
C ARG A 53 15.21 -43.82 23.85
N PHE A 54 14.39 -44.86 23.68
CA PHE A 54 13.32 -44.88 22.70
C PHE A 54 12.27 -43.79 22.98
N GLU A 55 11.87 -43.63 24.24
CA GLU A 55 10.92 -42.58 24.64
C GLU A 55 11.49 -41.18 24.42
N LYS A 56 12.78 -40.95 24.74
CA LYS A 56 13.48 -39.69 24.43
C LYS A 56 13.47 -39.41 22.92
N ALA A 57 13.85 -40.37 22.09
CA ALA A 57 13.88 -40.21 20.63
C ALA A 57 12.47 -39.91 20.06
N ASN A 58 11.45 -40.59 20.58
CA ASN A 58 10.06 -40.34 20.20
C ASN A 58 9.62 -38.91 20.54
N LEU A 59 9.94 -38.41 21.75
CA LEU A 59 9.64 -37.04 22.16
C LEU A 59 10.41 -35.98 21.34
N VAL A 60 11.69 -36.22 21.07
CA VAL A 60 12.52 -35.33 20.25
C VAL A 60 11.99 -35.26 18.82
N SER A 61 11.59 -36.39 18.23
CA SER A 61 11.00 -36.41 16.89
C SER A 61 9.68 -35.62 16.84
N ASP A 62 8.84 -35.69 17.88
CA ASP A 62 7.61 -34.90 17.97
C ASP A 62 7.87 -33.40 18.09
N MET A 63 8.87 -33.04 18.89
CA MET A 63 9.36 -31.67 18.98
C MET A 63 9.86 -31.17 17.62
N LEU A 64 10.66 -31.95 16.89
CA LEU A 64 11.19 -31.58 15.58
C LEU A 64 10.09 -31.40 14.53
N PHE A 65 9.10 -32.30 14.48
CA PHE A 65 7.93 -32.10 13.62
C PHE A 65 7.18 -30.82 13.96
N LYS A 66 6.99 -30.52 15.26
CA LYS A 66 6.32 -29.28 15.70
C LYS A 66 7.11 -28.03 15.31
N MET A 67 8.43 -28.09 15.39
CA MET A 67 9.32 -27.01 14.97
C MET A 67 9.22 -26.73 13.46
N HIS A 68 9.02 -27.77 12.65
CA HIS A 68 8.86 -27.69 11.19
C HIS A 68 7.42 -27.48 10.71
N GLU A 69 6.45 -27.20 11.59
CA GLU A 69 5.13 -26.80 11.12
C GLU A 69 5.20 -25.43 10.41
N LEU A 70 4.49 -25.31 9.28
CA LEU A 70 4.35 -24.09 8.47
C LEU A 70 3.45 -23.07 9.19
N PRO A 71 3.71 -21.75 9.13
CA PRO A 71 4.88 -21.11 8.54
C PRO A 71 6.12 -21.11 9.44
N SER A 72 7.31 -21.32 8.86
CA SER A 72 8.58 -20.92 9.48
C SER A 72 8.90 -19.44 9.23
N ASN A 73 10.00 -18.93 9.80
CA ASN A 73 10.46 -17.55 9.60
C ASN A 73 11.28 -17.33 8.31
N SER A 74 11.36 -18.34 7.44
CA SER A 74 12.22 -18.33 6.24
C SER A 74 11.57 -17.71 5.01
N TYR A 75 10.47 -16.96 5.16
CA TYR A 75 9.77 -16.31 4.05
C TYR A 75 9.84 -14.79 4.14
N VAL A 76 9.76 -14.11 2.99
CA VAL A 76 9.67 -12.64 2.94
C VAL A 76 8.49 -12.12 3.81
N PRO A 77 8.63 -10.97 4.50
CA PRO A 77 7.63 -10.50 5.49
C PRO A 77 6.19 -10.41 4.96
N ASP A 78 6.01 -9.90 3.75
CA ASP A 78 4.70 -9.77 3.09
C ASP A 78 4.03 -11.14 2.84
N TYR A 79 4.79 -12.14 2.37
CA TYR A 79 4.29 -13.51 2.21
C TYR A 79 4.05 -14.19 3.57
N MET A 80 4.86 -13.87 4.59
CA MET A 80 4.64 -14.35 5.96
C MET A 80 3.28 -13.94 6.50
N ASN A 81 2.87 -12.70 6.25
CA ASN A 81 1.57 -12.21 6.69
C ASN A 81 0.42 -12.98 6.00
N PHE A 82 0.56 -13.28 4.71
CA PHE A 82 -0.37 -14.18 4.02
C PHE A 82 -0.44 -15.55 4.68
N LEU A 83 0.70 -16.20 4.98
CA LEU A 83 0.72 -17.51 5.64
C LEU A 83 0.08 -17.47 7.04
N LYS A 84 0.35 -16.42 7.82
CA LYS A 84 -0.30 -16.20 9.13
C LYS A 84 -1.80 -16.03 8.99
N SER A 85 -2.27 -15.28 7.99
CA SER A 85 -3.70 -15.17 7.70
C SER A 85 -4.32 -16.52 7.32
N VAL A 86 -3.63 -17.37 6.56
CA VAL A 86 -4.09 -18.73 6.24
C VAL A 86 -4.24 -19.54 7.53
N SER A 87 -3.20 -19.54 8.36
CA SER A 87 -3.19 -20.27 9.62
C SER A 87 -4.32 -19.81 10.57
N ASN A 88 -4.49 -18.50 10.72
CA ASN A 88 -5.53 -17.92 11.56
C ASN A 88 -6.94 -18.22 11.02
N ARG A 89 -7.18 -18.08 9.71
CA ARG A 89 -8.51 -18.26 9.12
C ARG A 89 -9.00 -19.70 9.20
N TYR A 90 -8.14 -20.67 8.89
CA TYR A 90 -8.56 -22.08 8.75
C TYR A 90 -8.26 -22.94 9.97
N TYR A 91 -7.32 -22.55 10.83
CA TYR A 91 -6.86 -23.36 11.95
C TYR A 91 -6.92 -22.64 13.30
N GLY A 92 -6.99 -21.30 13.32
CA GLY A 92 -7.03 -20.52 14.57
C GLY A 92 -5.75 -20.61 15.40
N LEU A 93 -4.61 -20.90 14.75
CA LEU A 93 -3.29 -21.08 15.37
C LEU A 93 -2.25 -20.27 14.62
N ASP A 94 -1.09 -20.03 15.24
CA ASP A 94 0.05 -19.36 14.58
C ASP A 94 0.69 -20.21 13.47
N LYS A 95 0.52 -21.53 13.57
CA LYS A 95 1.03 -22.53 12.63
C LYS A 95 -0.07 -23.48 12.18
N ILE A 96 0.07 -23.98 10.96
CA ILE A 96 -0.82 -24.91 10.28
C ILE A 96 -0.48 -26.33 10.75
N PRO A 97 -1.31 -26.96 11.60
CA PRO A 97 -1.04 -28.29 12.13
C PRO A 97 -1.07 -29.34 11.01
N GLY A 98 -0.23 -30.38 11.14
CA GLY A 98 -0.14 -31.46 10.15
C GLY A 98 0.57 -31.08 8.85
N THR A 99 1.32 -29.97 8.86
CA THR A 99 2.21 -29.56 7.77
C THR A 99 3.67 -29.83 8.10
N PHE A 100 4.51 -29.84 7.07
CA PHE A 100 5.96 -29.83 7.20
C PHE A 100 6.51 -28.76 6.25
N ASP A 101 7.22 -27.79 6.80
CA ASP A 101 7.93 -26.73 6.09
C ASP A 101 9.41 -27.14 5.89
N PRO A 102 9.83 -27.46 4.65
CA PRO A 102 11.20 -27.84 4.33
C PRO A 102 12.23 -26.74 4.53
N ASN A 103 11.79 -25.49 4.72
CA ASN A 103 12.69 -24.34 4.88
C ASN A 103 12.77 -23.87 6.33
N ALA A 104 12.17 -24.62 7.27
CA ALA A 104 12.12 -24.21 8.66
C ALA A 104 13.50 -24.27 9.34
N LEU A 105 14.06 -23.09 9.63
CA LEU A 105 15.22 -22.94 10.50
C LEU A 105 14.79 -22.36 11.85
N ASN A 106 15.24 -22.99 12.93
CA ASN A 106 15.05 -22.45 14.27
C ASN A 106 16.20 -21.52 14.63
N GLU A 107 15.89 -20.45 15.38
CA GLU A 107 16.84 -19.52 16.01
C GLU A 107 17.62 -18.55 15.09
N GLN A 108 17.43 -18.57 13.77
CA GLN A 108 18.02 -17.55 12.88
C GLN A 108 17.16 -16.28 12.80
N GLN A 109 17.81 -15.13 13.00
CA GLN A 109 17.23 -13.82 12.68
C GLN A 109 17.69 -13.38 11.29
N PHE A 110 16.73 -13.12 10.41
CA PHE A 110 17.00 -12.57 9.08
C PHE A 110 17.00 -11.04 9.14
N SER A 111 18.05 -10.42 8.60
CA SER A 111 18.05 -8.99 8.31
C SER A 111 17.61 -8.79 6.87
N TYR A 112 16.57 -8.01 6.65
CA TYR A 112 16.01 -7.73 5.33
C TYR A 112 16.33 -6.28 4.92
N THR A 113 16.69 -6.10 3.65
CA THR A 113 16.56 -4.79 3.01
C THR A 113 15.28 -4.81 2.20
N GLU A 114 14.23 -4.17 2.72
CA GLU A 114 13.00 -3.92 2.00
C GLU A 114 13.17 -2.62 1.20
N THR A 115 13.10 -2.73 -0.12
CA THR A 115 12.94 -1.58 -0.99
C THR A 115 11.48 -1.55 -1.44
N TRP A 116 10.67 -0.82 -0.67
CA TRP A 116 9.27 -0.54 -0.98
C TRP A 116 9.12 0.92 -1.41
N HIS A 117 8.81 1.12 -2.69
CA HIS A 117 8.51 2.42 -3.27
C HIS A 117 7.38 2.28 -4.30
N TYR A 118 6.94 3.39 -4.85
CA TYR A 118 6.03 3.41 -5.99
C TYR A 118 6.68 4.16 -7.15
N ASP A 119 6.58 3.62 -8.35
CA ASP A 119 6.95 4.30 -9.58
C ASP A 119 5.76 5.08 -10.12
N ILE A 120 5.95 6.37 -10.31
CA ILE A 120 5.00 7.30 -10.90
C ILE A 120 5.50 7.61 -12.30
N ASN A 121 4.91 6.98 -13.30
CA ASN A 121 5.24 7.17 -14.70
C ASN A 121 4.45 8.34 -15.26
N ILE A 122 5.16 9.41 -15.61
CA ILE A 122 4.59 10.65 -16.13
C ILE A 122 4.88 10.72 -17.63
N THR A 123 3.83 10.63 -18.43
CA THR A 123 3.94 10.67 -19.89
C THR A 123 3.68 12.09 -20.41
N ASN A 124 4.65 12.63 -21.15
CA ASN A 124 4.49 13.87 -21.91
C ASN A 124 4.31 13.54 -23.40
N PRO A 125 3.07 13.49 -23.93
CA PRO A 125 2.83 13.25 -25.35
C PRO A 125 2.95 14.53 -26.20
N GLY A 126 3.29 15.66 -25.59
CA GLY A 126 3.49 16.92 -26.28
C GLY A 126 4.70 16.90 -27.21
N THR A 127 4.82 17.95 -28.03
CA THR A 127 5.93 18.13 -28.97
C THR A 127 7.08 18.99 -28.41
N THR A 128 6.96 19.43 -27.16
CA THR A 128 7.93 20.29 -26.46
C THR A 128 8.29 19.72 -25.11
N ASP A 129 9.55 19.91 -24.71
CA ASP A 129 10.02 19.58 -23.37
C ASP A 129 9.38 20.55 -22.38
N LEU A 130 8.94 20.03 -21.23
CA LEU A 130 8.40 20.82 -20.13
C LEU A 130 9.41 20.86 -19.00
N THR A 131 9.71 22.06 -18.49
CA THR A 131 10.67 22.24 -17.40
C THR A 131 10.00 22.91 -16.20
N ASP A 132 10.47 22.58 -14.99
CA ASP A 132 9.91 23.08 -13.73
C ASP A 132 8.38 22.96 -13.66
N PHE A 133 7.87 21.79 -14.08
CA PHE A 133 6.46 21.56 -14.37
C PHE A 133 5.77 20.88 -13.19
N GLN A 134 4.59 21.39 -12.80
CA GLN A 134 3.77 20.83 -11.74
C GLN A 134 2.85 19.73 -12.30
N VAL A 135 3.06 18.49 -11.85
CA VAL A 135 2.27 17.33 -12.23
C VAL A 135 1.30 16.98 -11.11
N PHE A 136 0.05 16.73 -11.46
CA PHE A 136 -0.98 16.30 -10.53
C PHE A 136 -1.02 14.77 -10.45
N VAL A 137 -0.86 14.22 -9.27
CA VAL A 137 -0.87 12.79 -8.96
C VAL A 137 -2.06 12.51 -8.06
N VAL A 138 -2.88 11.54 -8.47
CA VAL A 138 -4.00 11.04 -7.66
C VAL A 138 -3.67 9.64 -7.18
N LEU A 139 -3.56 9.50 -5.86
CA LEU A 139 -3.43 8.20 -5.20
C LEU A 139 -4.80 7.78 -4.69
N ASN A 140 -5.17 6.54 -4.93
CA ASN A 140 -6.41 5.95 -4.43
C ASN A 140 -6.16 4.45 -4.19
N PRO A 141 -7.08 3.74 -3.51
CA PRO A 141 -6.87 2.34 -3.19
C PRO A 141 -6.54 1.47 -4.40
N SER A 142 -6.98 1.81 -5.62
CA SER A 142 -6.70 1.03 -6.83
C SER A 142 -5.23 1.09 -7.29
N ASN A 143 -4.48 2.13 -6.92
CA ASN A 143 -3.10 2.33 -7.38
C ASN A 143 -2.07 2.53 -6.25
N PHE A 144 -2.52 2.69 -4.99
CA PHE A 144 -1.66 2.98 -3.85
C PHE A 144 -2.16 2.33 -2.56
N ASN A 145 -1.25 1.79 -1.75
CA ASN A 145 -1.57 1.26 -0.42
C ASN A 145 -1.42 2.37 0.63
N PHE A 146 -2.51 2.80 1.26
CA PHE A 146 -2.49 3.86 2.27
C PHE A 146 -1.80 3.45 3.59
N ASP A 147 -1.57 2.16 3.83
CA ASP A 147 -0.68 1.73 4.92
C ASP A 147 0.76 2.17 4.70
N PHE A 148 1.13 2.52 3.45
CA PHE A 148 2.42 3.11 3.13
C PHE A 148 2.65 4.42 3.89
N SER A 149 1.61 5.23 4.10
CA SER A 149 1.64 6.41 4.95
C SER A 149 0.22 6.77 5.40
N THR A 150 -0.07 6.70 6.69
CA THR A 150 -1.45 6.90 7.19
C THR A 150 -1.98 8.32 6.95
N ASP A 151 -1.09 9.31 7.02
CA ASP A 151 -1.41 10.73 6.93
C ASP A 151 -0.58 11.44 5.85
N GLY A 152 0.04 10.71 4.92
CA GLY A 152 0.90 11.32 3.88
C GLY A 152 2.18 12.01 4.36
N SER A 153 2.44 12.14 5.67
CA SER A 153 3.63 12.86 6.19
C SER A 153 4.93 12.07 5.93
N GLY A 154 4.81 10.75 5.80
CA GLY A 154 5.90 9.81 5.66
C GLY A 154 6.35 9.55 4.22
N ILE A 155 6.02 10.41 3.24
CA ILE A 155 6.37 10.19 1.83
C ILE A 155 7.33 11.24 1.29
N SER A 156 8.10 10.88 0.27
CA SER A 156 8.92 11.79 -0.54
C SER A 156 8.95 11.34 -2.00
N PHE A 157 9.23 12.28 -2.90
CA PHE A 157 9.27 12.04 -4.35
C PHE A 157 10.67 12.29 -4.90
N TRP A 158 11.15 11.38 -5.76
CA TRP A 158 12.52 11.37 -6.25
C TRP A 158 12.57 11.14 -7.75
N ASN A 159 13.42 11.88 -8.46
CA ASN A 159 13.82 11.58 -9.82
C ASN A 159 15.29 11.18 -9.80
N GLY A 160 15.54 9.87 -9.83
CA GLY A 160 16.85 9.28 -9.54
C GLY A 160 17.34 9.65 -8.13
N ASN A 161 18.42 10.42 -8.06
CA ASN A 161 19.01 10.90 -6.80
C ASN A 161 18.55 12.32 -6.40
N THR A 162 17.68 12.95 -7.20
CA THR A 162 17.20 14.31 -6.93
C THR A 162 15.84 14.24 -6.26
N GLN A 163 15.74 14.77 -5.05
CA GLN A 163 14.45 14.95 -4.40
C GLN A 163 13.64 16.05 -5.11
N LEU A 164 12.36 15.79 -5.36
CA LEU A 164 11.44 16.74 -5.95
C LEU A 164 10.66 17.50 -4.88
N ASN A 165 10.30 18.75 -5.17
CA ASN A 165 9.35 19.50 -4.37
C ASN A 165 7.94 18.97 -4.65
N TYR A 166 7.12 18.90 -3.60
CA TYR A 166 5.75 18.41 -3.70
C TYR A 166 4.83 19.14 -2.73
N TRP A 167 3.54 19.12 -3.03
CA TRP A 167 2.47 19.62 -2.19
C TRP A 167 1.35 18.59 -2.12
N ILE A 168 1.08 18.06 -0.93
CA ILE A 168 -0.08 17.22 -0.65
C ILE A 168 -1.25 18.17 -0.41
N GLU A 169 -2.19 18.21 -1.35
CA GLU A 169 -3.36 19.08 -1.30
C GLU A 169 -4.46 18.47 -0.43
N THR A 170 -4.75 17.18 -0.62
CA THR A 170 -5.65 16.42 0.26
C THR A 170 -5.06 15.05 0.55
N TRP A 171 -5.37 14.53 1.73
CA TRP A 171 -5.03 13.17 2.13
C TRP A 171 -6.20 12.57 2.90
N GLU A 172 -7.05 11.82 2.20
CA GLU A 172 -8.14 11.06 2.81
C GLU A 172 -7.72 9.58 2.86
N TYR A 173 -7.42 9.10 4.07
CA TYR A 173 -6.98 7.73 4.30
C TYR A 173 -7.92 6.72 3.63
N ASN A 174 -7.33 5.81 2.85
CA ASN A 174 -8.03 4.74 2.13
C ASN A 174 -9.16 5.22 1.20
N LYS A 175 -9.11 6.47 0.72
CA LYS A 175 -10.09 7.01 -0.22
C LYS A 175 -9.41 7.72 -1.40
N GLU A 176 -8.77 8.85 -1.16
CA GLU A 176 -8.11 9.64 -2.20
C GLU A 176 -7.06 10.56 -1.58
N ALA A 177 -5.88 10.65 -2.21
CA ALA A 177 -4.91 11.70 -1.93
C ALA A 177 -4.55 12.43 -3.23
N ARG A 178 -4.59 13.76 -3.15
CA ARG A 178 -4.27 14.67 -4.26
C ARG A 178 -2.93 15.31 -3.99
N ILE A 179 -1.97 15.09 -4.88
CA ILE A 179 -0.59 15.52 -4.67
C ILE A 179 -0.08 16.22 -5.93
N TRP A 180 0.60 17.33 -5.74
CA TRP A 180 1.32 18.03 -6.79
C TRP A 180 2.81 17.78 -6.64
N ILE A 181 3.48 17.41 -7.72
CA ILE A 181 4.93 17.22 -7.73
C ILE A 181 5.54 18.16 -8.78
N LYS A 182 6.63 18.85 -8.42
CA LYS A 182 7.37 19.70 -9.35
C LYS A 182 8.52 18.90 -9.97
N VAL A 183 8.39 18.58 -11.25
CA VAL A 183 9.40 17.83 -12.00
C VAL A 183 10.29 18.80 -12.79
N ASN A 184 11.61 18.62 -12.68
CA ASN A 184 12.58 19.51 -13.32
C ASN A 184 12.51 19.49 -14.85
N SER A 185 12.30 18.30 -15.45
CA SER A 185 12.22 18.11 -16.89
C SER A 185 11.34 16.92 -17.24
N LEU A 186 10.41 17.13 -18.19
CA LEU A 186 9.60 16.11 -18.84
C LEU A 186 9.88 16.19 -20.35
N PRO A 187 10.78 15.35 -20.89
CA PRO A 187 11.09 15.35 -22.31
C PRO A 187 9.85 15.06 -23.16
N LYS A 188 9.76 15.68 -24.33
CA LYS A 188 8.67 15.44 -25.29
C LYS A 188 8.62 13.98 -25.74
N ASN A 189 7.42 13.48 -26.03
CA ASN A 189 7.17 12.11 -26.49
C ASN A 189 7.88 11.04 -25.63
N SER A 190 7.93 11.24 -24.32
CA SER A 190 8.68 10.38 -23.41
C SER A 190 7.92 10.15 -22.10
N VAL A 191 8.37 9.13 -21.37
CA VAL A 191 7.91 8.80 -20.02
C VAL A 191 9.04 9.13 -19.06
N THR A 192 8.73 9.90 -18.02
CA THR A 192 9.63 10.16 -16.90
C THR A 192 9.12 9.41 -15.68
N THR A 193 9.96 8.58 -15.08
CA THR A 193 9.62 7.85 -13.85
C THR A 193 10.07 8.65 -12.63
N VAL A 194 9.16 8.83 -11.68
CA VAL A 194 9.40 9.45 -10.38
C VAL A 194 9.12 8.40 -9.30
N GLU A 195 10.04 8.21 -8.37
CA GLU A 195 9.87 7.28 -7.27
C GLU A 195 9.22 7.98 -6.06
N LEU A 196 8.09 7.47 -5.59
CA LEU A 196 7.51 7.78 -4.30
C LEU A 196 8.05 6.81 -3.25
N ARG A 197 8.80 7.34 -2.29
CA ARG A 197 9.50 6.58 -1.24
C ARG A 197 8.93 6.89 0.13
N ARG A 198 9.04 5.94 1.06
CA ARG A 198 8.73 6.15 2.48
C ARG A 198 9.94 6.82 3.15
N ASN A 199 9.69 7.85 3.95
CA ASN A 199 10.73 8.58 4.67
C ASN A 199 11.26 7.70 5.81
N GLN A 200 12.47 7.14 5.64
CA GLN A 200 13.09 6.30 6.68
C GLN A 200 13.89 7.08 7.74
N ALA A 201 14.27 8.35 7.49
CA ALA A 201 15.05 9.15 8.45
C ALA A 201 15.12 10.68 8.21
N GLY A 202 14.37 11.23 7.24
CA GLY A 202 14.49 12.65 6.83
C GLY A 202 13.25 13.48 7.09
N SER A 203 13.42 14.79 7.37
CA SER A 203 12.34 15.79 7.46
C SER A 203 11.95 16.28 6.07
N TYR A 204 11.35 15.40 5.27
CA TYR A 204 10.83 15.77 3.96
C TYR A 204 9.38 16.20 4.14
N GLN A 205 9.09 17.45 3.77
CA GLN A 205 7.79 18.06 4.04
C GLN A 205 7.17 18.58 2.75
N SER A 206 5.85 18.38 2.66
CA SER A 206 4.98 19.02 1.70
C SER A 206 5.15 20.54 1.77
N ASN A 207 5.43 21.18 0.63
CA ASN A 207 5.64 22.62 0.55
C ASN A 207 5.11 23.20 -0.77
N GLY A 208 4.00 23.94 -0.69
CA GLY A 208 3.38 24.58 -1.84
C GLY A 208 4.25 25.69 -2.47
N GLU A 209 4.96 26.49 -1.66
CA GLU A 209 5.85 27.56 -2.16
C GLU A 209 6.92 27.05 -3.12
N ASN A 210 7.52 25.91 -2.78
CA ASN A 210 8.60 25.33 -3.58
C ASN A 210 8.07 24.52 -4.79
N THR A 211 6.77 24.19 -4.77
CA THR A 211 6.12 23.36 -5.80
C THR A 211 5.53 24.22 -6.92
N PHE A 212 4.86 25.31 -6.56
CA PHE A 212 4.15 26.18 -7.51
C PHE A 212 4.96 27.44 -7.85
N ILE A 213 4.49 28.20 -8.86
CA ILE A 213 5.07 29.50 -9.24
C ILE A 213 4.64 30.58 -8.25
N PHE A 214 3.41 30.46 -7.76
CA PHE A 214 2.86 31.20 -6.64
C PHE A 214 2.01 30.22 -5.83
N PHE A 215 2.04 30.33 -4.51
CA PHE A 215 1.20 29.56 -3.62
C PHE A 215 0.81 30.42 -2.41
N ASP A 216 -0.42 30.26 -1.92
CA ASP A 216 -0.80 30.69 -0.59
C ASP A 216 -2.02 29.93 -0.09
N ASP A 217 -1.84 29.27 1.05
CA ASP A 217 -2.87 28.60 1.86
C ASP A 217 -3.26 29.44 3.09
N PHE A 218 -2.72 30.66 3.20
CA PHE A 218 -3.02 31.63 4.28
C PHE A 218 -2.70 31.18 5.70
N GLU A 219 -2.00 30.05 5.88
CA GLU A 219 -1.57 29.55 7.19
C GLU A 219 -0.60 30.51 7.88
N ASN A 220 0.18 31.23 7.07
CA ASN A 220 1.16 32.22 7.49
C ASN A 220 0.63 33.67 7.38
N GLY A 221 -0.69 33.85 7.37
CA GLY A 221 -1.32 35.17 7.33
C GLY A 221 -1.29 35.81 5.94
N LEU A 222 -1.43 37.15 5.89
CA LEU A 222 -1.53 37.93 4.65
C LEU A 222 -0.21 38.53 4.17
N SER A 223 0.94 38.01 4.61
CA SER A 223 2.26 38.61 4.33
C SER A 223 2.59 38.73 2.84
N LYS A 224 2.06 37.83 2.00
CA LYS A 224 2.20 37.85 0.54
C LYS A 224 1.22 38.79 -0.16
N TRP A 225 0.36 39.46 0.59
CA TRP A 225 -0.73 40.27 0.06
C TRP A 225 -0.63 41.73 0.51
N THR A 226 -0.88 42.63 -0.42
CA THR A 226 -1.12 44.04 -0.17
C THR A 226 -2.62 44.25 -0.10
N ASN A 227 -3.11 44.70 1.05
CA ASN A 227 -4.50 45.12 1.17
C ASN A 227 -4.73 46.41 0.38
N LEU A 228 -5.56 46.34 -0.65
CA LEU A 228 -5.96 47.49 -1.43
C LEU A 228 -7.24 48.13 -0.88
N ARG A 229 -8.21 47.29 -0.46
CA ARG A 229 -9.52 47.71 0.03
C ARG A 229 -10.13 46.63 0.94
N GLY A 230 -10.91 47.06 1.93
CA GLY A 230 -11.59 46.20 2.90
C GLY A 230 -10.72 45.86 4.12
N THR A 231 -11.30 45.17 5.08
CA THR A 231 -10.60 44.67 6.27
C THR A 231 -10.50 43.16 6.17
N TRP A 232 -9.28 42.66 6.08
CA TRP A 232 -8.99 41.24 5.90
C TRP A 232 -8.38 40.65 7.17
N SER A 233 -8.72 39.40 7.46
CA SER A 233 -8.06 38.62 8.52
C SER A 233 -7.87 37.17 8.08
N THR A 234 -7.20 36.36 8.92
CA THR A 234 -6.95 34.95 8.65
C THR A 234 -7.42 34.07 9.81
N PRO A 235 -8.74 33.91 9.99
CA PRO A 235 -9.30 33.05 11.02
C PRO A 235 -9.04 31.57 10.67
N GLN A 236 -9.07 30.72 11.69
CA GLN A 236 -9.13 29.27 11.49
C GLN A 236 -10.52 28.88 11.00
N SER A 237 -10.58 28.04 9.96
CA SER A 237 -11.76 27.41 9.42
C SER A 237 -11.74 25.91 9.73
N SER A 238 -12.82 25.40 10.34
CA SER A 238 -13.01 23.97 10.59
C SER A 238 -13.71 23.25 9.43
N GLU A 239 -14.12 23.98 8.38
CA GLU A 239 -14.93 23.45 7.28
C GLU A 239 -14.12 22.92 6.10
N LEU A 240 -12.79 23.02 6.17
CA LEU A 240 -11.89 22.62 5.09
C LEU A 240 -11.25 21.25 5.39
N SER A 241 -11.37 20.34 4.43
CA SER A 241 -10.79 18.98 4.48
C SER A 241 -9.44 18.88 3.77
N PHE A 242 -8.57 19.91 3.86
CA PHE A 242 -7.24 19.88 3.23
C PHE A 242 -6.18 19.27 4.13
N TYR A 243 -5.14 18.74 3.47
CA TYR A 243 -3.97 18.25 4.16
C TYR A 243 -3.01 19.41 4.44
N ASN A 244 -3.02 19.93 5.67
CA ASN A 244 -2.09 21.00 6.07
C ASN A 244 -0.81 20.46 6.73
N GLY A 245 -0.11 19.53 6.07
CA GLY A 245 1.14 18.97 6.59
C GLY A 245 1.01 18.30 7.98
N GLY A 246 -0.20 17.85 8.34
CA GLY A 246 -0.51 17.29 9.66
C GLY A 246 -0.76 18.31 10.79
N SER A 247 -0.84 19.62 10.51
CA SER A 247 -0.99 20.66 11.55
C SER A 247 -2.38 20.67 12.24
N GLY A 248 -3.41 20.17 11.55
CA GLY A 248 -4.80 20.13 12.03
C GLY A 248 -5.51 21.48 12.11
N ILE A 249 -4.89 22.57 11.63
CA ILE A 249 -5.45 23.93 11.62
C ILE A 249 -5.50 24.38 10.17
N ASN A 250 -6.68 24.78 9.66
CA ASN A 250 -6.79 25.40 8.34
C ASN A 250 -7.14 26.87 8.52
N ARG A 251 -6.39 27.79 7.94
CA ARG A 251 -6.66 29.23 7.89
C ARG A 251 -7.06 29.63 6.49
N VAL A 252 -7.76 30.75 6.40
CA VAL A 252 -8.34 31.24 5.15
C VAL A 252 -8.21 32.74 5.08
N ALA A 253 -8.00 33.33 3.92
CA ALA A 253 -8.17 34.77 3.78
C ALA A 253 -9.65 35.12 3.88
N TYR A 254 -10.00 35.88 4.90
CA TYR A 254 -11.37 36.17 5.27
C TYR A 254 -11.66 37.66 5.21
N VAL A 255 -12.88 37.99 4.80
CA VAL A 255 -13.45 39.31 5.01
C VAL A 255 -14.81 39.20 5.65
N ALA A 256 -14.96 39.96 6.74
CA ALA A 256 -16.17 40.02 7.52
C ALA A 256 -17.34 40.66 6.77
N PRO A 257 -18.59 40.27 7.09
CA PRO A 257 -19.79 40.87 6.51
C PRO A 257 -19.73 42.39 6.60
N ASN A 258 -19.73 43.06 5.44
CA ASN A 258 -19.78 44.51 5.40
C ASN A 258 -20.47 45.03 4.14
N SER A 259 -21.11 46.18 4.27
CA SER A 259 -21.76 46.92 3.19
C SER A 259 -20.78 47.75 2.34
N GLN A 260 -19.46 47.59 2.49
CA GLN A 260 -18.51 48.30 1.63
C GLN A 260 -18.44 47.63 0.26
N GLY A 261 -18.80 48.38 -0.78
CA GLY A 261 -18.94 47.82 -2.12
C GLY A 261 -17.67 47.34 -2.82
N LYS A 262 -16.45 47.38 -2.25
CA LYS A 262 -15.23 46.88 -2.92
C LYS A 262 -14.19 46.36 -1.92
N MET A 263 -13.78 45.11 -2.06
CA MET A 263 -12.78 44.48 -1.19
C MET A 263 -11.79 43.72 -2.04
N SER A 264 -10.49 43.93 -1.84
CA SER A 264 -9.48 43.28 -2.67
C SER A 264 -8.12 43.18 -2.01
N LEU A 265 -7.50 42.01 -2.14
CA LEU A 265 -6.09 41.78 -1.92
C LEU A 265 -5.38 41.61 -3.25
N ARG A 266 -4.12 42.02 -3.24
CA ARG A 266 -3.22 41.93 -4.37
C ARG A 266 -1.95 41.22 -3.95
N SER A 267 -1.38 40.36 -4.78
CA SER A 267 -0.04 39.85 -4.47
C SER A 267 0.93 41.02 -4.27
N SER A 268 1.75 40.96 -3.22
CA SER A 268 2.72 42.01 -2.89
C SER A 268 3.86 42.03 -3.90
N ASN A 269 4.26 40.85 -4.39
CA ASN A 269 5.27 40.68 -5.42
C ASN A 269 4.62 40.38 -6.78
N PRO A 270 5.25 40.82 -7.89
CA PRO A 270 4.85 40.39 -9.21
C PRO A 270 5.16 38.90 -9.41
N LEU A 271 4.34 38.24 -10.23
CA LEU A 271 4.49 36.86 -10.65
C LEU A 271 5.67 36.69 -11.58
N ASN A 272 6.48 35.67 -11.30
CA ASN A 272 7.58 35.25 -12.16
C ASN A 272 7.06 34.31 -13.25
N VAL A 273 6.50 34.87 -14.33
CA VAL A 273 5.95 34.13 -15.48
C VAL A 273 6.78 34.39 -16.74
N GLY A 274 7.17 33.32 -17.42
CA GLY A 274 7.90 33.35 -18.69
C GLY A 274 6.99 33.56 -19.89
N ASN A 275 7.54 34.06 -20.99
CA ASN A 275 6.75 34.45 -22.17
C ASN A 275 6.25 33.29 -23.04
N ASN A 276 6.76 32.06 -22.84
CA ASN A 276 6.52 30.92 -23.73
C ASN A 276 5.67 29.80 -23.11
N ASP A 277 5.37 29.89 -21.82
CA ASP A 277 4.58 28.89 -21.10
C ASP A 277 3.13 29.37 -20.96
N ILE A 278 2.22 28.40 -20.84
CA ILE A 278 0.82 28.65 -20.47
C ILE A 278 0.70 28.42 -18.97
N TYR A 279 0.04 29.33 -18.26
CA TYR A 279 -0.13 29.25 -16.81
C TYR A 279 -1.58 29.05 -16.42
N ILE A 280 -1.78 28.46 -15.25
CA ILE A 280 -3.07 28.32 -14.62
C ILE A 280 -3.06 28.98 -13.26
N LEU A 281 -4.06 29.81 -12.99
CA LEU A 281 -4.42 30.27 -11.64
C LEU A 281 -5.57 29.41 -11.14
N GLU A 282 -5.34 28.82 -9.98
CA GLU A 282 -6.31 28.03 -9.24
C GLU A 282 -6.45 28.61 -7.83
N GLY A 283 -7.64 28.48 -7.28
CA GLY A 283 -7.94 28.99 -5.94
C GLY A 283 -9.30 28.50 -5.51
N LEU A 284 -9.45 28.40 -4.19
CA LEU A 284 -10.72 28.09 -3.55
C LEU A 284 -11.33 29.38 -3.04
N ALA A 285 -12.63 29.48 -3.22
CA ALA A 285 -13.38 30.58 -2.66
C ALA A 285 -14.75 30.11 -2.17
N LYS A 286 -15.24 30.80 -1.14
CA LYS A 286 -16.55 30.63 -0.54
C LYS A 286 -17.12 32.01 -0.25
N GLY A 287 -18.42 32.17 -0.39
CA GLY A 287 -19.12 33.36 0.06
C GLY A 287 -20.43 33.04 0.79
N TYR A 288 -20.87 33.98 1.62
CA TYR A 288 -22.15 33.96 2.30
C TYR A 288 -22.84 35.33 2.19
N ALA A 289 -24.13 35.34 1.84
CA ALA A 289 -24.94 36.56 1.80
C ALA A 289 -25.70 36.73 3.13
N GLY A 290 -25.49 37.84 3.83
CA GLY A 290 -26.09 38.12 5.14
C GLY A 290 -27.58 38.48 5.15
N ALA A 291 -28.30 38.43 4.02
CA ALA A 291 -29.71 38.86 4.02
C ALA A 291 -30.65 37.76 4.53
N SER A 292 -31.23 38.01 5.70
CA SER A 292 -32.18 37.12 6.40
C SER A 292 -33.57 37.01 5.74
N THR A 293 -33.82 37.65 4.59
CA THR A 293 -35.18 37.79 4.00
C THR A 293 -35.34 37.19 2.60
N GLY A 294 -34.44 36.30 2.16
CA GLY A 294 -34.68 35.45 0.97
C GLY A 294 -34.70 36.18 -0.38
N GLN A 295 -34.13 37.38 -0.45
CA GLN A 295 -33.95 38.18 -1.67
C GLN A 295 -32.48 38.57 -1.89
N ALA A 296 -31.53 37.96 -1.18
CA ALA A 296 -30.11 38.26 -1.35
C ALA A 296 -29.57 37.64 -2.64
N ASP A 297 -28.95 38.48 -3.47
CA ASP A 297 -28.02 38.02 -4.49
C ASP A 297 -26.86 37.25 -3.83
N SER A 298 -26.33 36.23 -4.51
CA SER A 298 -25.15 35.51 -4.00
C SER A 298 -23.93 36.43 -4.05
N PRO A 299 -22.96 36.30 -3.12
CA PRO A 299 -21.82 37.20 -3.06
C PRO A 299 -20.95 37.09 -4.32
N ASP A 300 -20.57 38.25 -4.84
CA ASP A 300 -19.79 38.40 -6.05
C ASP A 300 -18.30 38.21 -5.74
N THR A 301 -17.76 37.05 -6.11
CA THR A 301 -16.34 36.71 -5.88
C THR A 301 -15.49 36.93 -7.13
N MET A 302 -14.24 37.36 -6.91
CA MET A 302 -13.26 37.67 -7.96
C MET A 302 -11.91 37.01 -7.65
N ILE A 303 -11.41 36.28 -8.64
CA ILE A 303 -10.03 35.78 -8.70
C ILE A 303 -9.51 36.11 -10.10
N GLY A 304 -8.35 36.73 -10.21
CA GLY A 304 -7.82 37.08 -11.53
C GLY A 304 -6.41 37.65 -11.52
N PHE A 305 -5.84 37.76 -12.71
CA PHE A 305 -4.56 38.43 -12.92
C PHE A 305 -4.76 39.90 -13.25
N TYR A 306 -3.83 40.75 -12.82
CA TYR A 306 -3.73 42.12 -13.31
C TYR A 306 -2.28 42.47 -13.67
N SER A 307 -2.09 43.34 -14.66
CA SER A 307 -0.78 43.82 -15.08
C SER A 307 -0.68 45.33 -14.94
N ASN A 308 0.45 45.84 -14.46
CA ASN A 308 0.73 47.28 -14.45
C ASN A 308 1.64 47.65 -15.62
N ALA A 309 1.05 47.84 -16.82
CA ALA A 309 1.79 48.14 -18.05
C ALA A 309 1.78 49.64 -18.46
N GLY A 310 1.34 50.56 -17.60
CA GLY A 310 1.14 51.97 -17.94
C GLY A 310 2.05 52.94 -17.17
N THR A 311 2.70 53.88 -17.86
CA THR A 311 3.49 54.98 -17.28
C THR A 311 2.64 56.14 -16.74
N THR A 312 1.31 56.00 -16.73
CA THR A 312 0.37 57.00 -16.23
C THR A 312 -0.67 56.34 -15.34
N VAL A 313 -0.93 56.95 -14.18
CA VAL A 313 -1.82 56.48 -13.11
C VAL A 313 -3.25 56.14 -13.61
N ASN A 314 -3.63 56.67 -14.77
CA ASN A 314 -4.95 56.48 -15.38
C ASN A 314 -5.01 55.38 -16.46
N ASN A 315 -3.92 54.67 -16.74
CA ASN A 315 -3.82 53.75 -17.88
C ASN A 315 -3.25 52.36 -17.49
N ILE A 316 -3.70 51.85 -16.34
CA ILE A 316 -3.43 50.47 -15.92
C ILE A 316 -4.18 49.52 -16.86
N ARG A 317 -3.43 48.70 -17.60
CA ARG A 317 -3.97 47.73 -18.56
C ARG A 317 -4.19 46.40 -17.85
N CYS A 318 -5.43 46.13 -17.52
CA CYS A 318 -5.86 44.78 -17.17
C CYS A 318 -6.06 43.99 -18.46
N TYR A 319 -5.45 42.81 -18.56
CA TYR A 319 -5.56 41.94 -19.73
C TYR A 319 -6.49 40.79 -19.40
N ASN A 320 -7.76 40.89 -19.78
CA ASN A 320 -8.68 39.76 -19.90
C ASN A 320 -9.52 39.97 -21.15
N SER A 321 -9.41 39.11 -22.17
CA SER A 321 -10.35 39.11 -23.29
C SER A 321 -11.01 37.74 -23.39
N PHE A 322 -12.32 37.72 -23.16
CA PHE A 322 -13.19 36.59 -23.45
C PHE A 322 -14.35 37.08 -24.32
N THR A 323 -14.76 36.27 -25.29
CA THR A 323 -16.01 36.43 -26.04
C THR A 323 -16.74 35.10 -25.96
N GLY A 324 -17.91 35.09 -25.32
CA GLY A 324 -18.75 33.92 -25.00
C GLY A 324 -19.55 34.15 -23.71
N ASP A 325 -20.82 33.77 -23.68
CA ASP A 325 -21.88 34.29 -22.78
C ASP A 325 -21.86 33.86 -21.29
N TYR A 326 -20.71 33.52 -20.71
CA TYR A 326 -20.58 33.19 -19.27
C TYR A 326 -19.16 33.51 -18.75
N GLN A 327 -18.90 34.70 -18.16
CA GLN A 327 -17.55 35.28 -17.94
C GLN A 327 -17.29 35.98 -16.59
N VAL A 328 -16.41 35.44 -15.74
CA VAL A 328 -15.87 36.16 -14.57
C VAL A 328 -15.15 37.47 -14.96
N LEU A 329 -15.42 38.53 -14.19
CA LEU A 329 -14.88 39.90 -14.22
C LEU A 329 -13.83 40.20 -15.31
N SER A 330 -14.32 40.78 -16.40
CA SER A 330 -13.54 41.52 -17.38
C SER A 330 -13.10 42.86 -16.79
N ILE A 331 -11.81 43.19 -16.86
CA ILE A 331 -11.39 44.60 -16.86
C ILE A 331 -10.78 44.85 -18.23
N SER A 332 -11.57 45.46 -19.13
CA SER A 332 -11.11 46.01 -20.40
C SER A 332 -10.96 47.52 -20.26
N ARG A 333 -9.81 48.05 -20.70
CA ARG A 333 -9.80 49.31 -21.45
C ARG A 333 -8.83 49.19 -22.62
N ASN A 334 -9.39 48.89 -23.79
CA ASN A 334 -9.18 49.73 -24.98
C ASN A 334 -10.17 49.35 -26.10
N TYR A 335 -10.96 50.34 -26.51
CA TYR A 335 -11.54 50.57 -27.84
C TYR A 335 -12.66 49.70 -28.45
N ASP A 336 -13.21 48.69 -27.80
CA ASP A 336 -14.49 48.10 -28.26
C ASP A 336 -15.67 48.48 -27.35
N GLN A 337 -16.70 49.08 -27.95
CA GLN A 337 -17.80 49.82 -27.29
C GLN A 337 -18.85 48.96 -26.56
N SER A 338 -18.54 47.76 -26.09
CA SER A 338 -19.51 46.97 -25.30
C SER A 338 -18.79 46.06 -24.30
N PRO A 339 -18.64 46.49 -23.03
CA PRO A 339 -18.23 45.59 -21.97
C PRO A 339 -19.29 44.48 -21.80
N ILE A 340 -18.83 43.22 -21.87
CA ILE A 340 -19.63 42.04 -21.52
C ILE A 340 -19.20 41.62 -20.11
N TYR A 341 -20.16 41.49 -19.20
CA TYR A 341 -19.95 41.33 -17.76
C TYR A 341 -20.38 39.94 -17.30
N SER A 342 -19.69 39.32 -16.34
CA SER A 342 -20.30 38.30 -15.47
C SER A 342 -19.57 38.17 -14.12
N SER A 343 -20.33 37.70 -13.14
CA SER A 343 -19.88 37.38 -11.78
C SER A 343 -20.08 35.89 -11.49
N MET A 344 -19.42 35.40 -10.45
CA MET A 344 -19.70 34.09 -9.87
C MET A 344 -20.55 34.25 -8.64
N PHE A 345 -21.78 33.73 -8.71
CA PHE A 345 -22.68 33.59 -7.59
C PHE A 345 -22.29 32.34 -6.78
N THR A 346 -21.85 32.54 -5.54
CA THR A 346 -21.53 31.42 -4.63
C THR A 346 -22.74 31.16 -3.75
N GLY A 347 -23.32 29.96 -3.81
CA GLY A 347 -24.40 29.59 -2.88
C GLY A 347 -23.91 29.65 -1.43
N ASN A 348 -24.84 29.90 -0.50
CA ASN A 348 -24.53 29.93 0.93
C ASN A 348 -23.78 28.65 1.35
N ASN A 349 -22.62 28.82 1.97
CA ASN A 349 -21.77 27.76 2.49
C ASN A 349 -21.13 26.80 1.46
N VAL A 350 -20.90 27.24 0.22
CA VAL A 350 -20.28 26.41 -0.83
C VAL A 350 -18.87 26.88 -1.18
N TRP A 351 -17.90 25.98 -1.07
CA TRP A 351 -16.55 26.14 -1.61
C TRP A 351 -16.51 25.67 -3.06
N TYR A 352 -15.91 26.45 -3.96
CA TYR A 352 -15.74 26.06 -5.36
C TYR A 352 -14.28 26.17 -5.79
N TYR A 353 -13.95 25.46 -6.87
CA TYR A 353 -12.63 25.41 -7.48
C TYR A 353 -12.68 26.08 -8.85
N HIS A 354 -11.74 26.99 -9.13
CA HIS A 354 -11.68 27.67 -10.42
C HIS A 354 -10.33 27.43 -11.12
N LYS A 355 -10.35 27.20 -12.44
CA LYS A 355 -9.16 27.01 -13.27
C LYS A 355 -9.14 27.97 -14.46
N TYR A 356 -8.24 28.95 -14.43
CA TYR A 356 -7.98 29.86 -15.56
C TYR A 356 -6.82 29.35 -16.42
N ILE A 357 -6.88 29.39 -17.76
CA ILE A 357 -5.74 29.04 -18.64
C ILE A 357 -5.20 30.28 -19.35
N LEU A 358 -3.94 30.64 -19.14
CA LEU A 358 -3.31 31.85 -19.70
C LEU A 358 -2.48 31.53 -20.96
N GLY A 359 -3.00 31.82 -22.15
CA GLY A 359 -2.23 31.82 -23.40
C GLY A 359 -1.58 33.16 -23.73
N TYR A 360 -0.35 33.16 -24.28
CA TYR A 360 0.32 34.36 -24.80
C TYR A 360 0.12 34.52 -26.32
N ARG A 361 0.08 35.77 -26.83
CA ARG A 361 0.13 36.14 -28.27
C ARG A 361 1.02 37.35 -28.53
N ASN A 362 1.87 37.32 -29.55
CA ASN A 362 2.57 38.52 -30.02
C ASN A 362 1.69 39.32 -31.01
N ASN A 363 1.73 40.66 -30.91
CA ASN A 363 1.15 41.69 -31.79
C ASN A 363 -0.30 41.50 -32.32
N ASN A 364 -1.27 41.92 -31.49
CA ASN A 364 -2.65 42.36 -31.85
C ASN A 364 -3.83 41.37 -31.71
N ASN A 365 -3.92 40.58 -30.63
CA ASN A 365 -5.17 40.17 -29.93
C ASN A 365 -4.91 38.93 -29.06
N LYS A 366 -4.41 39.08 -27.84
CA LYS A 366 -4.23 37.95 -26.90
C LYS A 366 -5.58 37.53 -26.35
N ARG A 367 -6.04 36.30 -26.63
CA ARG A 367 -7.29 35.74 -26.11
C ARG A 367 -6.98 34.68 -25.04
N CYS A 368 -7.72 34.71 -23.93
CA CYS A 368 -7.83 33.55 -23.07
C CYS A 368 -8.84 32.62 -23.73
N ASP A 369 -8.39 31.45 -24.18
CA ASP A 369 -9.24 30.60 -25.02
C ASP A 369 -10.20 29.73 -24.20
N VAL A 370 -9.94 29.45 -22.91
CA VAL A 370 -10.81 28.59 -22.08
C VAL A 370 -10.67 28.91 -20.57
N SER A 371 -11.79 29.11 -19.89
CA SER A 371 -11.94 28.89 -18.44
C SER A 371 -12.69 27.57 -18.25
N LEU A 372 -12.13 26.66 -17.45
CA LEU A 372 -12.79 25.40 -17.11
C LEU A 372 -13.26 25.47 -15.67
N TRP A 373 -14.52 25.12 -15.47
CA TRP A 373 -15.22 25.23 -14.20
C TRP A 373 -15.46 23.84 -13.64
N GLU A 374 -15.02 23.59 -12.41
CA GLU A 374 -15.30 22.34 -11.72
C GLU A 374 -15.97 22.67 -10.38
N PHE A 375 -17.27 22.36 -10.30
CA PHE A 375 -18.07 22.65 -9.11
C PHE A 375 -18.09 21.41 -8.21
N ASN A 376 -17.47 21.51 -7.04
CA ASN A 376 -17.70 20.54 -5.98
C ASN A 376 -18.92 20.98 -5.17
N ASN A 377 -19.99 20.16 -5.17
CA ASN A 377 -21.20 20.35 -4.35
C ASN A 377 -22.03 21.65 -4.59
N GLY A 378 -21.95 22.27 -5.76
CA GLY A 378 -22.69 23.51 -6.09
C GLY A 378 -24.01 23.29 -6.85
N TYR A 379 -25.00 24.16 -6.61
CA TYR A 379 -26.18 24.37 -7.47
C TYR A 379 -25.87 25.50 -8.48
N MET A 380 -26.28 25.36 -9.74
CA MET A 380 -26.34 26.50 -10.68
C MET A 380 -27.49 27.42 -10.25
N GLY A 381 -27.19 28.41 -9.41
CA GLY A 381 -28.16 29.39 -8.93
C GLY A 381 -28.16 30.68 -9.74
N ASP A 382 -28.79 30.66 -10.92
CA ASP A 382 -29.67 31.70 -11.48
C ASP A 382 -29.69 31.63 -13.03
N PRO A 383 -30.79 31.18 -13.68
CA PRO A 383 -30.94 31.21 -15.12
C PRO A 383 -31.15 32.62 -15.72
N ASN A 384 -31.15 33.69 -14.91
CA ASN A 384 -31.42 35.05 -15.38
C ASN A 384 -30.36 36.09 -14.94
N PRO A 385 -29.18 36.14 -15.59
CA PRO A 385 -28.16 37.16 -15.33
C PRO A 385 -28.55 38.61 -15.72
N ASN A 386 -29.80 38.87 -16.12
CA ASN A 386 -30.20 40.07 -16.86
C ASN A 386 -30.81 41.22 -16.04
N LEU A 387 -30.74 41.26 -14.71
CA LEU A 387 -31.31 42.40 -13.95
C LEU A 387 -30.39 43.08 -12.94
N ASN A 388 -29.16 42.59 -12.70
CA ASN A 388 -28.19 43.29 -11.86
C ASN A 388 -26.97 43.83 -12.63
N THR A 389 -27.23 44.34 -13.84
CA THR A 389 -26.24 45.02 -14.71
C THR A 389 -25.68 46.32 -14.13
N ASN A 390 -25.93 46.65 -12.86
CA ASN A 390 -25.48 47.86 -12.19
C ASN A 390 -24.61 47.61 -10.96
N SER A 391 -24.48 46.37 -10.45
CA SER A 391 -23.63 46.11 -9.29
C SER A 391 -22.15 46.19 -9.65
N ASN A 392 -21.70 45.58 -10.77
CA ASN A 392 -20.27 45.57 -11.10
C ASN A 392 -19.82 46.48 -12.25
N THR A 393 -20.76 47.05 -13.01
CA THR A 393 -20.51 47.78 -14.26
C THR A 393 -20.02 49.22 -14.07
N ASN A 394 -20.37 49.86 -12.95
CA ASN A 394 -19.93 51.21 -12.57
C ASN A 394 -18.80 51.21 -11.54
N SER A 395 -18.19 50.05 -11.30
CA SER A 395 -16.97 49.99 -10.51
C SER A 395 -15.81 50.55 -11.35
N ASN A 396 -15.74 51.88 -11.46
CA ASN A 396 -14.46 52.55 -11.70
C ASN A 396 -13.51 52.01 -10.64
N PHE A 397 -12.69 51.01 -10.98
CA PHE A 397 -11.50 50.68 -10.26
C PHE A 397 -10.58 51.87 -10.49
N LEU A 398 -10.85 52.96 -9.76
CA LEU A 398 -9.81 53.85 -9.32
C LEU A 398 -8.87 52.92 -8.56
N THR A 399 -7.84 52.54 -9.28
CA THR A 399 -6.60 52.03 -8.71
C THR A 399 -6.37 52.89 -7.49
N PRO A 400 -6.34 52.32 -6.26
CA PRO A 400 -5.91 53.11 -5.12
C PRO A 400 -4.62 53.81 -5.56
N ASN A 401 -4.43 55.09 -5.20
CA ASN A 401 -3.17 55.79 -5.44
C ASN A 401 -2.04 54.84 -5.07
N ILE A 402 -1.47 54.13 -6.04
CA ILE A 402 -0.39 53.20 -5.80
C ILE A 402 0.75 54.15 -5.46
N PRO A 403 1.26 54.14 -4.21
CA PRO A 403 2.32 55.05 -3.85
C PRO A 403 3.50 54.76 -4.79
N ASN A 404 3.77 55.70 -5.68
CA ASN A 404 4.83 55.72 -6.68
C ASN A 404 4.78 54.69 -7.82
N SER A 405 4.90 55.29 -9.00
CA SER A 405 4.87 54.81 -10.38
C SER A 405 6.01 53.87 -10.83
N ASN A 406 6.54 52.97 -9.98
CA ASN A 406 7.71 52.16 -10.35
C ASN A 406 7.52 50.63 -10.31
N VAL A 407 6.33 50.09 -10.05
CA VAL A 407 6.15 48.64 -9.92
C VAL A 407 5.54 48.03 -11.20
N GLN A 408 6.39 47.71 -12.18
CA GLN A 408 6.01 46.95 -13.39
C GLN A 408 5.89 45.46 -13.04
N GLY A 409 4.88 44.76 -13.60
CA GLY A 409 4.73 43.31 -13.44
C GLY A 409 3.29 42.79 -13.55
N ASN A 410 3.16 41.47 -13.63
CA ASN A 410 1.88 40.74 -13.52
C ASN A 410 1.67 40.34 -12.06
N TYR A 411 0.44 40.33 -11.58
CA TYR A 411 0.12 40.07 -10.18
C TYR A 411 -1.21 39.32 -10.07
N ILE A 412 -1.46 38.76 -8.89
CA ILE A 412 -2.74 38.14 -8.55
C ILE A 412 -3.61 39.16 -7.82
N LEU A 413 -4.90 39.12 -8.12
CA LEU A 413 -5.95 39.87 -7.46
C LEU A 413 -7.02 38.88 -6.98
N ILE A 414 -7.35 38.94 -5.69
CA ILE A 414 -8.50 38.24 -5.11
C ILE A 414 -9.39 39.25 -4.41
N GLY A 415 -10.69 39.02 -4.36
CA GLY A 415 -11.61 39.93 -3.70
C GLY A 415 -13.06 39.74 -4.07
N ALA A 416 -13.86 40.74 -3.74
CA ALA A 416 -15.28 40.79 -4.03
C ALA A 416 -15.67 42.19 -4.49
N ALA A 417 -16.74 42.29 -5.27
CA ALA A 417 -17.15 43.55 -5.87
C ALA A 417 -18.68 43.75 -5.78
N GLN A 418 -19.05 44.82 -5.08
CA GLN A 418 -20.37 45.45 -4.89
C GLN A 418 -21.56 44.54 -4.59
N GLY A 419 -21.77 44.26 -3.30
CA GLY A 419 -23.09 43.97 -2.74
C GLY A 419 -23.76 45.23 -2.16
N THR A 420 -25.10 45.30 -2.23
CA THR A 420 -25.92 46.23 -1.40
C THR A 420 -26.19 45.67 0.00
N HIS A 421 -25.60 44.52 0.32
CA HIS A 421 -25.85 43.71 1.50
C HIS A 421 -24.52 43.36 2.18
N ASP A 422 -24.60 42.96 3.45
CA ASP A 422 -23.43 42.47 4.17
C ASP A 422 -23.04 41.09 3.61
N GLU A 423 -21.92 41.04 2.90
CA GLU A 423 -21.38 39.83 2.26
C GLU A 423 -20.09 39.41 2.94
N GLU A 424 -19.96 38.11 3.15
CA GLU A 424 -18.81 37.48 3.79
C GLU A 424 -18.14 36.54 2.80
N PHE A 425 -16.81 36.49 2.79
CA PHE A 425 -16.10 35.59 1.89
C PHE A 425 -14.79 35.07 2.45
N TRP A 426 -14.39 33.94 1.91
CA TRP A 426 -13.18 33.22 2.24
C TRP A 426 -12.44 32.81 0.97
N PHE A 427 -11.12 32.89 0.99
CA PHE A 427 -10.22 32.39 -0.05
C PHE A 427 -9.20 31.43 0.56
N ASP A 428 -8.84 30.39 -0.19
CA ASP A 428 -7.81 29.43 0.23
C ASP A 428 -7.09 28.80 -0.97
N ASN A 429 -5.90 28.22 -0.72
CA ASN A 429 -5.12 27.40 -1.65
C ASN A 429 -4.95 28.07 -3.03
N ILE A 430 -4.59 29.36 -3.02
CA ILE A 430 -4.35 30.16 -4.22
C ILE A 430 -3.01 29.74 -4.80
N LYS A 431 -3.01 29.22 -6.02
CA LYS A 431 -1.81 28.66 -6.64
C LYS A 431 -1.71 28.97 -8.12
N VAL A 432 -0.47 29.13 -8.61
CA VAL A 432 -0.16 29.31 -10.03
C VAL A 432 0.78 28.21 -10.50
N ARG A 433 0.42 27.54 -11.60
CA ARG A 433 1.18 26.42 -12.18
C ARG A 433 1.28 26.50 -13.70
N LYS A 434 2.18 25.75 -14.30
CA LYS A 434 2.22 25.59 -15.77
C LYS A 434 1.10 24.67 -16.27
N TYR A 435 0.73 24.82 -17.54
CA TYR A 435 -0.25 24.00 -18.24
C TYR A 435 0.37 23.31 -19.46
N ALA A 436 0.04 22.03 -19.60
CA ALA A 436 0.24 21.26 -20.83
C ALA A 436 -0.95 20.31 -20.99
N PRO A 437 -1.48 20.12 -22.21
CA PRO A 437 -2.53 19.15 -22.47
C PRO A 437 -2.00 17.71 -22.41
N ASN A 438 -2.87 16.77 -22.03
CA ASN A 438 -2.65 15.32 -22.15
C ASN A 438 -1.46 14.73 -21.34
N ILE A 439 -1.08 15.33 -20.22
CA ILE A 439 -0.13 14.67 -19.31
C ILE A 439 -0.84 13.49 -18.62
N ASN A 440 -0.33 12.29 -18.81
CA ASN A 440 -0.85 11.07 -18.17
C ASN A 440 0.07 10.65 -17.03
N VAL A 441 -0.52 10.14 -15.95
CA VAL A 441 0.19 9.72 -14.75
C VAL A 441 -0.32 8.35 -14.35
N ASP A 442 0.60 7.38 -14.32
CA ASP A 442 0.33 6.01 -13.89
C ASP A 442 1.19 5.69 -12.66
N VAL A 443 0.64 4.97 -11.69
CA VAL A 443 1.31 4.66 -10.41
C VAL A 443 1.40 3.15 -10.24
N TYR A 444 2.61 2.67 -9.97
CA TYR A 444 2.94 1.26 -9.84
C TYR A 444 3.65 1.01 -8.52
N GLU A 445 3.26 -0.03 -7.79
CA GLU A 445 4.02 -0.43 -6.60
C GLU A 445 5.25 -1.25 -7.01
N MET A 446 6.39 -0.89 -6.42
CA MET A 446 7.65 -1.59 -6.52
C MET A 446 8.01 -2.10 -5.13
N LEU A 447 7.85 -3.41 -4.95
CA LEU A 447 8.14 -4.08 -3.68
C LEU A 447 9.12 -5.22 -3.93
N GLU A 448 10.37 -4.96 -3.60
CA GLU A 448 11.46 -5.92 -3.67
C GLU A 448 11.98 -6.24 -2.27
N TYR A 449 12.22 -7.53 -2.04
CA TYR A 449 12.86 -8.03 -0.83
C TYR A 449 14.19 -8.64 -1.23
N ASN A 450 15.28 -7.98 -0.86
CA ASN A 450 16.61 -8.57 -0.96
C ASN A 450 16.99 -9.11 0.42
N ALA A 451 17.12 -10.43 0.51
CA ALA A 451 17.78 -11.11 1.61
C ALA A 451 18.89 -11.96 1.01
N GLY A 452 20.07 -11.95 1.65
CA GLY A 452 21.13 -12.86 1.23
C GLY A 452 20.66 -14.31 1.38
N GLN A 453 20.66 -15.07 0.28
CA GLN A 453 20.51 -16.53 0.35
C GLN A 453 21.75 -17.10 1.05
N ASN A 454 21.56 -17.61 2.25
CA ASN A 454 22.58 -18.39 2.94
C ASN A 454 22.14 -19.85 2.87
N ALA A 455 22.94 -20.70 2.22
CA ALA A 455 22.81 -22.15 2.44
C ALA A 455 23.25 -22.42 3.89
N VAL A 456 22.42 -23.15 4.64
CA VAL A 456 22.71 -23.50 6.04
C VAL A 456 22.71 -25.03 6.15
N ASP A 457 23.88 -25.59 6.46
CA ASP A 457 24.00 -27.01 6.81
C ASP A 457 23.38 -27.27 8.19
N VAL A 458 22.28 -28.00 8.22
CA VAL A 458 21.62 -28.40 9.47
C VAL A 458 22.20 -29.74 9.94
N LEU A 459 23.37 -29.71 10.60
CA LEU A 459 24.08 -30.91 11.09
C LEU A 459 23.41 -31.63 12.29
N LYS A 460 22.19 -31.25 12.72
CA LYS A 460 21.61 -31.70 14.00
C LYS A 460 20.50 -32.76 13.89
N TYR A 461 19.84 -32.93 12.75
CA TYR A 461 18.75 -33.91 12.56
C TYR A 461 18.43 -34.10 11.08
N ASN A 462 17.91 -35.27 10.68
CA ASN A 462 17.64 -35.61 9.28
C ASN A 462 16.15 -35.87 9.02
N PHE A 463 15.68 -35.40 7.88
CA PHE A 463 14.35 -35.68 7.35
C PHE A 463 14.46 -36.30 5.95
N GLU A 464 13.75 -37.40 5.73
CA GLU A 464 13.60 -38.05 4.42
C GLU A 464 12.16 -37.91 3.89
N GLY A 465 12.00 -38.08 2.57
CA GLY A 465 10.70 -37.98 1.89
C GLY A 465 10.31 -36.58 1.41
N ILE A 466 11.24 -35.62 1.50
CA ILE A 466 11.03 -34.23 1.06
C ILE A 466 11.01 -34.18 -0.48
N PRO A 467 10.01 -33.51 -1.11
CA PRO A 467 9.90 -33.47 -2.56
C PRO A 467 10.93 -32.55 -3.23
N ASN A 468 11.57 -32.99 -4.30
CA ASN A 468 12.48 -32.18 -5.15
C ASN A 468 11.77 -31.17 -6.08
N ILE A 469 10.47 -30.91 -5.88
CA ILE A 469 9.65 -30.07 -6.78
C ILE A 469 9.26 -28.72 -6.15
N LEU A 470 9.94 -28.29 -5.09
CA LEU A 470 9.67 -27.03 -4.40
C LEU A 470 9.94 -25.85 -5.32
N SER A 471 8.90 -25.12 -5.71
CA SER A 471 9.02 -23.88 -6.48
C SER A 471 8.73 -22.67 -5.59
N SER A 472 9.70 -21.77 -5.42
CA SER A 472 9.53 -20.58 -4.59
C SER A 472 10.26 -19.34 -5.11
N ASN A 473 9.61 -18.19 -5.01
CA ASN A 473 10.22 -16.86 -5.18
C ASN A 473 10.08 -15.97 -3.93
N VAL A 474 9.68 -16.58 -2.81
CA VAL A 474 9.41 -15.89 -1.52
C VAL A 474 10.20 -16.48 -0.36
N ASN A 475 10.91 -17.57 -0.60
CA ASN A 475 11.78 -18.23 0.35
C ASN A 475 13.14 -17.52 0.43
N LEU A 476 13.66 -17.41 1.65
CA LEU A 476 14.92 -16.73 1.96
C LEU A 476 16.10 -17.70 2.07
N VAL A 477 15.83 -18.99 2.29
CA VAL A 477 16.85 -20.01 2.57
C VAL A 477 16.60 -21.27 1.77
N GLU A 478 17.65 -21.80 1.18
CA GLU A 478 17.67 -23.15 0.63
C GLU A 478 18.38 -24.08 1.63
N ILE A 479 17.71 -25.16 2.03
CA ILE A 479 18.24 -26.15 2.97
C ILE A 479 18.59 -27.42 2.20
N GLU A 480 19.84 -27.85 2.31
CA GLU A 480 20.25 -29.19 1.90
C GLU A 480 20.17 -30.14 3.09
N TYR A 481 19.35 -31.19 2.96
CA TYR A 481 19.28 -32.26 3.95
C TYR A 481 20.29 -33.34 3.59
N ASN A 482 21.47 -33.28 4.21
CA ASN A 482 22.54 -34.27 4.03
C ASN A 482 22.66 -35.16 5.28
N TYR A 483 22.62 -36.48 5.11
CA TYR A 483 22.75 -37.43 6.22
C TYR A 483 23.45 -38.73 5.86
N THR A 484 24.14 -39.32 6.84
CA THR A 484 24.79 -40.63 6.75
C THR A 484 24.16 -41.56 7.77
N VAL A 485 23.58 -42.68 7.31
CA VAL A 485 22.89 -43.65 8.17
C VAL A 485 23.89 -44.39 9.07
N THR A 486 23.66 -44.36 10.39
CA THR A 486 24.38 -45.17 11.39
C THR A 486 23.52 -46.37 11.84
N PRO A 487 24.10 -47.42 12.46
CA PRO A 487 23.35 -48.64 12.81
C PRO A 487 22.28 -48.47 13.92
N ASN A 488 22.34 -47.40 14.72
CA ASN A 488 21.50 -47.17 15.92
C ASN A 488 20.46 -46.04 15.71
N THR A 489 19.73 -46.06 14.60
CA THR A 489 18.79 -44.99 14.25
C THR A 489 17.35 -45.26 14.68
N TYR A 490 16.69 -44.24 15.22
CA TYR A 490 15.24 -44.17 15.41
C TYR A 490 14.59 -43.47 14.21
N VAL A 491 13.49 -44.04 13.70
CA VAL A 491 12.73 -43.48 12.56
C VAL A 491 11.27 -43.28 12.95
N LYS A 492 10.76 -42.07 12.74
CA LYS A 492 9.34 -41.75 12.88
C LYS A 492 8.79 -41.14 11.60
N THR A 493 7.82 -41.81 11.00
CA THR A 493 7.18 -41.37 9.75
C THR A 493 5.80 -40.78 10.02
N ARG A 494 5.49 -39.66 9.37
CA ARG A 494 4.16 -39.03 9.39
C ARG A 494 3.75 -38.65 7.97
N ASN A 495 2.46 -38.80 7.65
CA ASN A 495 1.90 -38.25 6.43
C ASN A 495 1.52 -36.77 6.69
N LEU A 496 2.25 -35.84 6.06
CA LEU A 496 2.14 -34.41 6.31
C LEU A 496 1.93 -33.64 5.00
N TYR A 497 1.25 -32.49 5.11
CA TYR A 497 1.14 -31.56 3.99
C TYR A 497 2.42 -30.74 3.84
N VAL A 498 3.08 -30.87 2.69
CA VAL A 498 4.31 -30.15 2.36
C VAL A 498 3.99 -29.09 1.30
N PRO A 499 4.49 -27.84 1.43
CA PRO A 499 4.40 -26.86 0.37
C PRO A 499 5.13 -27.36 -0.86
N VAL A 500 4.47 -27.44 -2.01
CA VAL A 500 5.12 -27.75 -3.31
C VAL A 500 5.30 -26.49 -4.16
N LYS A 501 4.58 -25.42 -3.82
CA LYS A 501 4.75 -24.10 -4.44
C LYS A 501 4.42 -23.01 -3.43
N THR A 502 5.31 -22.04 -3.31
CA THR A 502 5.11 -20.80 -2.53
C THR A 502 5.45 -19.63 -3.44
N TRP A 503 4.47 -18.84 -3.87
CA TRP A 503 4.72 -17.84 -4.89
C TRP A 503 4.00 -16.52 -4.63
N ARG A 504 4.67 -15.42 -4.99
CA ARG A 504 4.11 -14.08 -5.05
C ARG A 504 4.16 -13.58 -6.49
N TYR A 505 3.00 -13.27 -7.07
CA TYR A 505 2.89 -12.63 -8.38
C TYR A 505 2.57 -11.15 -8.17
N SER A 506 3.40 -10.27 -8.69
CA SER A 506 3.21 -8.81 -8.56
C SER A 506 2.59 -8.24 -9.82
N ASN A 507 1.61 -7.34 -9.68
CA ASN A 507 1.02 -6.56 -10.78
C ASN A 507 0.47 -7.45 -11.91
N VAL A 508 -0.32 -8.47 -11.58
CA VAL A 508 -0.98 -9.35 -12.56
C VAL A 508 -2.49 -9.28 -12.41
N LYS A 509 -3.23 -9.53 -13.49
CA LYS A 509 -4.71 -9.65 -13.45
C LYS A 509 -5.20 -11.09 -13.31
N SER A 510 -4.31 -12.05 -13.58
CA SER A 510 -4.66 -13.46 -13.66
C SER A 510 -3.51 -14.34 -13.22
N VAL A 511 -3.83 -15.41 -12.50
CA VAL A 511 -2.88 -16.46 -12.11
C VAL A 511 -3.45 -17.81 -12.48
N THR A 512 -2.59 -18.67 -13.04
CA THR A 512 -2.95 -20.04 -13.43
C THR A 512 -2.17 -21.05 -12.61
N GLU A 513 -2.88 -21.99 -11.97
CA GLU A 513 -2.30 -23.04 -11.14
C GLU A 513 -2.84 -24.42 -11.51
N SER A 514 -1.96 -25.41 -11.58
CA SER A 514 -2.37 -26.81 -11.68
C SER A 514 -2.53 -27.44 -10.29
N ILE A 515 -3.63 -28.19 -10.12
CA ILE A 515 -4.03 -28.90 -8.90
C ILE A 515 -4.40 -30.35 -9.22
N ASN A 516 -3.92 -31.28 -8.39
CA ASN A 516 -4.17 -32.71 -8.46
C ASN A 516 -5.02 -33.17 -7.27
N SER A 517 -5.56 -34.39 -7.36
CA SER A 517 -6.36 -34.98 -6.30
C SER A 517 -5.57 -35.04 -4.97
N GLY A 518 -6.17 -34.51 -3.90
CA GLY A 518 -5.57 -34.41 -2.57
C GLY A 518 -4.78 -33.14 -2.29
N GLU A 519 -4.50 -32.31 -3.31
CA GLU A 519 -3.81 -31.04 -3.14
C GLU A 519 -4.74 -29.93 -2.63
N ILE A 520 -4.15 -28.97 -1.91
CA ILE A 520 -4.81 -27.78 -1.40
C ILE A 520 -4.11 -26.56 -2.00
N LEU A 521 -4.88 -25.65 -2.58
CA LEU A 521 -4.44 -24.35 -3.05
C LEU A 521 -5.01 -23.29 -2.12
N TYR A 522 -4.14 -22.58 -1.42
CA TYR A 522 -4.46 -21.31 -0.77
C TYR A 522 -4.03 -20.16 -1.65
N PHE A 523 -4.88 -19.13 -1.77
CA PHE A 523 -4.50 -17.90 -2.44
C PHE A 523 -5.14 -16.68 -1.79
N ALA A 524 -4.46 -15.55 -1.87
CA ALA A 524 -5.00 -14.25 -1.47
C ALA A 524 -4.59 -13.19 -2.49
N VAL A 525 -5.35 -12.11 -2.53
CA VAL A 525 -5.04 -10.93 -3.34
C VAL A 525 -4.90 -9.73 -2.41
N ARG A 526 -3.81 -8.98 -2.61
CA ARG A 526 -3.57 -7.67 -1.99
C ARG A 526 -3.82 -6.60 -3.05
N ARG A 527 -4.45 -5.50 -2.62
CA ARG A 527 -5.07 -4.39 -3.39
C ARG A 527 -6.55 -4.62 -3.74
N PRO A 528 -7.36 -3.54 -3.81
CA PRO A 528 -8.75 -3.60 -4.25
C PRO A 528 -8.81 -4.01 -5.71
N SER A 529 -9.06 -5.30 -5.87
CA SER A 529 -9.48 -5.88 -7.13
C SER A 529 -10.62 -6.83 -6.82
N THR A 530 -11.60 -6.87 -7.72
CA THR A 530 -12.75 -7.75 -7.58
C THR A 530 -12.53 -9.02 -8.39
N LEU A 531 -12.82 -10.16 -7.78
CA LEU A 531 -12.77 -11.45 -8.46
C LEU A 531 -13.74 -11.42 -9.65
N SER A 532 -13.19 -11.47 -10.86
CA SER A 532 -13.99 -11.50 -12.10
C SER A 532 -14.58 -12.88 -12.34
N ASN A 533 -13.74 -13.92 -12.33
CA ASN A 533 -14.17 -15.31 -12.42
C ASN A 533 -13.02 -16.26 -12.07
N ILE A 534 -13.37 -17.52 -11.80
CA ILE A 534 -12.40 -18.62 -11.76
C ILE A 534 -12.84 -19.63 -12.81
N SER A 535 -11.97 -19.93 -13.78
CA SER A 535 -12.20 -21.00 -14.74
C SER A 535 -11.37 -22.23 -14.40
N ILE A 536 -11.90 -23.39 -14.79
CA ILE A 536 -11.20 -24.66 -14.71
C ILE A 536 -11.09 -25.30 -16.09
N LYS A 537 -9.98 -25.99 -16.29
CA LYS A 537 -9.72 -26.85 -17.45
C LYS A 537 -9.04 -28.12 -16.97
N SER A 538 -9.46 -29.26 -17.49
CA SER A 538 -8.84 -30.56 -17.19
C SER A 538 -8.00 -31.03 -18.38
N ASN A 539 -6.98 -31.84 -18.11
CA ASN A 539 -6.25 -32.53 -19.17
C ASN A 539 -7.11 -33.59 -19.89
N THR A 540 -8.16 -34.09 -19.24
CA THR A 540 -9.10 -35.10 -19.77
C THR A 540 -10.51 -34.84 -19.24
N ASN A 541 -11.55 -35.27 -19.95
CA ASN A 541 -12.92 -35.11 -19.44
C ASN A 541 -13.08 -35.90 -18.13
N SER A 542 -13.40 -35.19 -17.05
CA SER A 542 -13.41 -35.75 -15.70
C SER A 542 -14.48 -35.11 -14.82
N ASN A 543 -15.13 -35.93 -13.99
CA ASN A 543 -15.95 -35.41 -12.90
C ASN A 543 -15.05 -35.10 -11.71
N THR A 544 -15.04 -33.85 -11.30
CA THR A 544 -14.17 -33.32 -10.25
C THR A 544 -14.98 -32.85 -9.06
N LYS A 545 -14.55 -33.22 -7.86
CA LYS A 545 -15.13 -32.76 -6.59
C LYS A 545 -14.16 -31.82 -5.89
N PHE A 546 -14.58 -30.58 -5.68
CA PHE A 546 -13.83 -29.56 -4.97
C PHE A 546 -14.44 -29.28 -3.61
N LEU A 547 -13.60 -28.84 -2.68
CA LEU A 547 -14.01 -28.15 -1.47
C LEU A 547 -13.42 -26.74 -1.56
N VAL A 548 -14.27 -25.73 -1.57
CA VAL A 548 -13.86 -24.32 -1.69
C VAL A 548 -14.33 -23.56 -0.47
N ASN A 549 -13.40 -23.07 0.35
CA ASN A 549 -13.69 -22.48 1.66
C ASN A 549 -14.68 -23.33 2.49
N GLY A 550 -14.48 -24.65 2.51
CA GLY A 550 -15.35 -25.60 3.21
C GLY A 550 -16.66 -25.97 2.50
N VAL A 551 -16.98 -25.39 1.33
CA VAL A 551 -18.21 -25.68 0.57
C VAL A 551 -17.92 -26.67 -0.57
N PRO A 552 -18.65 -27.79 -0.69
CA PRO A 552 -18.42 -28.77 -1.74
C PRO A 552 -18.99 -28.34 -3.09
N PHE A 553 -18.26 -28.60 -4.18
CA PHE A 553 -18.68 -28.38 -5.55
C PHE A 553 -18.39 -29.61 -6.41
N GLU A 554 -19.38 -30.05 -7.20
CA GLU A 554 -19.19 -31.08 -8.21
C GLU A 554 -19.27 -30.45 -9.61
N ILE A 555 -18.22 -30.63 -10.40
CA ILE A 555 -18.12 -30.03 -11.73
C ILE A 555 -17.67 -31.09 -12.73
N ALA A 556 -18.39 -31.22 -13.84
CA ALA A 556 -17.90 -31.89 -15.03
C ALA A 556 -16.86 -30.98 -15.70
N SER A 557 -15.59 -31.31 -15.50
CA SER A 557 -14.43 -30.60 -16.04
C SER A 557 -14.08 -31.17 -17.42
N THR A 558 -13.79 -30.29 -18.38
CA THR A 558 -13.49 -30.66 -19.76
C THR A 558 -12.13 -30.12 -20.19
N THR A 559 -11.69 -30.44 -21.39
CA THR A 559 -10.46 -29.90 -21.98
C THR A 559 -10.54 -28.43 -22.37
N ASN A 560 -11.73 -27.82 -22.28
CA ASN A 560 -11.96 -26.40 -22.52
C ASN A 560 -12.19 -25.67 -21.19
N ASP A 561 -11.91 -24.37 -21.16
CA ASP A 561 -12.16 -23.55 -19.98
C ASP A 561 -13.66 -23.50 -19.65
N LYS A 562 -13.95 -23.73 -18.37
CA LYS A 562 -15.30 -23.65 -17.81
C LYS A 562 -15.30 -22.74 -16.60
N ILE A 563 -16.09 -21.67 -16.67
CA ILE A 563 -16.30 -20.76 -15.54
C ILE A 563 -16.99 -21.52 -14.41
N THR A 564 -16.44 -21.41 -13.21
CA THR A 564 -16.94 -22.04 -11.99
C THR A 564 -17.86 -21.10 -11.20
N ASN A 565 -18.62 -21.68 -10.27
CA ASN A 565 -19.41 -20.91 -9.30
C ASN A 565 -18.64 -20.66 -7.99
N PHE A 566 -17.31 -20.86 -7.98
CA PHE A 566 -16.49 -20.71 -6.77
C PHE A 566 -16.53 -19.29 -6.20
N GLY A 567 -16.71 -18.28 -7.06
CA GLY A 567 -16.83 -16.88 -6.64
C GLY A 567 -17.97 -16.59 -5.65
N LYS A 568 -18.93 -17.51 -5.47
CA LYS A 568 -20.00 -17.38 -4.47
C LYS A 568 -19.53 -17.57 -3.02
N VAL A 569 -18.40 -18.25 -2.81
CA VAL A 569 -17.88 -18.61 -1.49
C VAL A 569 -16.45 -18.11 -1.26
N ILE A 570 -15.87 -17.46 -2.27
CA ILE A 570 -14.54 -16.86 -2.24
C ILE A 570 -14.69 -15.40 -1.89
N SER A 571 -13.80 -14.90 -1.03
CA SER A 571 -13.70 -13.47 -0.73
C SER A 571 -13.37 -12.71 -2.02
N THR A 572 -14.29 -11.84 -2.46
CA THR A 572 -14.19 -11.17 -3.77
C THR A 572 -13.42 -9.86 -3.72
N ASN A 573 -13.38 -9.17 -2.57
CA ASN A 573 -12.77 -7.85 -2.39
C ASN A 573 -11.82 -7.88 -1.19
N ASN A 574 -10.65 -7.24 -1.30
CA ASN A 574 -9.75 -7.03 -0.16
C ASN A 574 -9.33 -5.57 -0.06
N TRP A 575 -9.81 -4.88 0.96
CA TRP A 575 -9.42 -3.50 1.26
C TRP A 575 -8.46 -3.39 2.45
N GLU A 576 -8.44 -4.37 3.37
CA GLU A 576 -7.72 -4.19 4.65
C GLU A 576 -6.82 -5.37 5.10
N TYR A 577 -7.02 -6.61 4.62
CA TYR A 577 -6.26 -7.79 5.11
C TYR A 577 -6.01 -8.83 4.03
N TYR A 578 -5.02 -9.73 4.21
CA TYR A 578 -4.99 -10.96 3.42
C TYR A 578 -6.18 -11.82 3.88
N GLU A 579 -7.27 -11.80 3.12
CA GLU A 579 -8.32 -12.81 3.23
C GLU A 579 -7.98 -14.00 2.32
N PRO A 580 -7.30 -15.05 2.83
CA PRO A 580 -6.91 -16.20 2.04
C PRO A 580 -8.14 -17.04 1.71
N ASN A 581 -8.17 -17.58 0.50
CA ASN A 581 -9.18 -18.50 0.01
C ASN A 581 -8.55 -19.88 -0.18
N GLU A 582 -9.35 -20.93 0.03
CA GLU A 582 -8.96 -22.32 -0.08
C GLU A 582 -9.72 -22.98 -1.23
N ILE A 583 -8.97 -23.68 -2.09
CA ILE A 583 -9.51 -24.61 -3.08
C ILE A 583 -8.80 -25.94 -2.90
N LYS A 584 -9.52 -26.96 -2.47
CA LYS A 584 -9.03 -28.33 -2.32
C LYS A 584 -9.69 -29.23 -3.36
N LEU A 585 -8.89 -29.98 -4.11
CA LEU A 585 -9.40 -31.00 -5.03
C LEU A 585 -9.51 -32.33 -4.28
N LEU A 586 -10.73 -32.78 -4.00
CA LEU A 586 -10.97 -34.01 -3.25
C LEU A 586 -10.78 -35.26 -4.11
N ASN A 587 -11.31 -35.22 -5.34
CA ASN A 587 -11.22 -36.32 -6.29
C ASN A 587 -11.42 -35.80 -7.73
N ALA A 588 -10.66 -36.36 -8.66
CA ALA A 588 -10.88 -36.23 -10.10
C ALA A 588 -10.86 -37.62 -10.73
N THR A 589 -11.89 -37.98 -11.50
CA THR A 589 -11.91 -39.25 -12.22
C THR A 589 -10.67 -39.39 -13.12
N ASN A 590 -10.07 -40.58 -13.15
CA ASN A 590 -8.80 -40.88 -13.86
C ASN A 590 -7.57 -40.11 -13.36
N ASN A 591 -7.60 -39.56 -12.15
CA ASN A 591 -6.52 -38.71 -11.61
C ASN A 591 -6.16 -37.57 -12.57
N ALA A 592 -7.18 -36.98 -13.21
CA ALA A 592 -7.00 -35.88 -14.14
C ALA A 592 -6.36 -34.66 -13.44
N ASN A 593 -5.40 -34.04 -14.11
CA ASN A 593 -4.75 -32.82 -13.63
C ASN A 593 -5.63 -31.63 -14.03
N ILE A 594 -6.00 -30.80 -13.06
CA ILE A 594 -6.89 -29.66 -13.27
C ILE A 594 -6.08 -28.38 -13.23
N THR A 595 -6.27 -27.54 -14.23
CA THR A 595 -5.76 -26.18 -14.28
C THR A 595 -6.85 -25.21 -13.84
N LEU A 596 -6.55 -24.40 -12.85
CA LEU A 596 -7.36 -23.30 -12.32
C LEU A 596 -6.80 -21.99 -12.85
N THR A 597 -7.65 -21.13 -13.40
CA THR A 597 -7.28 -19.76 -13.77
C THR A 597 -8.14 -18.80 -12.96
N ILE A 598 -7.49 -18.00 -12.13
CA ILE A 598 -8.12 -17.05 -11.21
C ILE A 598 -7.98 -15.65 -11.82
N ASN A 599 -9.09 -15.04 -12.21
CA ASN A 599 -9.12 -13.76 -12.91
C ASN A 599 -9.72 -12.67 -12.04
N TYR A 600 -9.05 -11.52 -12.04
CA TYR A 600 -9.44 -10.31 -11.33
C TYR A 600 -9.55 -9.13 -12.32
N ASP A 601 -10.31 -8.10 -11.95
CA ASP A 601 -10.64 -6.97 -12.84
C ASP A 601 -9.48 -5.99 -13.05
N SER A 602 -8.60 -5.85 -12.07
CA SER A 602 -7.46 -4.95 -12.03
C SER A 602 -6.17 -5.70 -11.69
N GLU A 603 -5.03 -5.03 -11.91
CA GLU A 603 -3.73 -5.60 -11.57
C GLU A 603 -3.53 -5.58 -10.06
N ALA A 604 -3.21 -6.74 -9.50
CA ALA A 604 -3.05 -6.93 -8.07
C ALA A 604 -1.88 -7.85 -7.76
N THR A 605 -1.52 -7.92 -6.48
CA THR A 605 -0.48 -8.84 -6.01
C THR A 605 -1.15 -10.11 -5.49
N PHE A 606 -0.85 -11.25 -6.12
CA PHE A 606 -1.38 -12.55 -5.75
C PHE A 606 -0.37 -13.34 -4.92
N TYR A 607 -0.87 -13.96 -3.86
CA TYR A 607 -0.12 -14.87 -3.01
C TYR A 607 -0.68 -16.27 -3.23
N VAL A 608 0.20 -17.24 -3.46
CA VAL A 608 -0.18 -18.64 -3.71
C VAL A 608 0.63 -19.54 -2.79
N LEU A 609 -0.06 -20.45 -2.11
CA LEU A 609 0.51 -21.58 -1.39
C LEU A 609 -0.18 -22.86 -1.87
N LYS A 610 0.59 -23.81 -2.39
CA LYS A 610 0.08 -25.13 -2.78
C LYS A 610 0.67 -26.20 -1.88
N LEU A 611 -0.19 -26.98 -1.22
CA LEU A 611 0.18 -28.08 -0.34
C LEU A 611 -0.17 -29.42 -0.97
N ARG A 612 0.72 -30.41 -0.79
CA ARG A 612 0.52 -31.81 -1.17
C ARG A 612 0.96 -32.73 -0.03
N GLN A 613 0.28 -33.85 0.13
CA GLN A 613 0.66 -34.86 1.14
C GLN A 613 1.91 -35.64 0.71
N TYR A 614 2.85 -35.81 1.65
CA TYR A 614 4.03 -36.65 1.53
C TYR A 614 4.28 -37.41 2.84
N GLU A 615 4.86 -38.60 2.73
CA GLU A 615 5.37 -39.34 3.88
C GLU A 615 6.75 -38.80 4.26
N ILE A 616 6.82 -38.13 5.41
CA ILE A 616 8.05 -37.53 5.92
C ILE A 616 8.56 -38.35 7.10
N SER A 617 9.82 -38.76 7.03
CA SER A 617 10.48 -39.57 8.05
C SER A 617 11.53 -38.74 8.79
N CYS A 618 11.37 -38.58 10.10
CA CYS A 618 12.40 -38.02 10.98
C CYS A 618 13.36 -39.14 11.38
N ILE A 619 14.66 -38.95 11.14
CA ILE A 619 15.72 -39.92 11.44
C ILE A 619 16.63 -39.31 12.51
N LEU A 620 16.77 -40.03 13.63
CA LEU A 620 17.57 -39.61 14.79
C LEU A 620 18.54 -40.71 15.19
N ASP A 621 19.74 -40.31 15.63
CA ASP A 621 20.66 -41.22 16.28
C ASP A 621 20.23 -41.42 17.76
N MET A 622 19.98 -42.66 18.16
CA MET A 622 19.57 -43.00 19.53
C MET A 622 20.67 -42.77 20.57
N ASP A 623 21.92 -42.61 20.14
CA ASP A 623 23.07 -42.34 21.01
C ASP A 623 23.39 -40.83 21.16
N SER A 624 22.62 -39.95 20.51
CA SER A 624 22.65 -38.47 20.68
C SER A 624 21.69 -37.96 21.77
#